data_AF-A0A444XRB8-F1
#
_entry.id   AF-A0A444XRB8-F1
#
_cell.length_a   1.000
_cell.length_b   1.000
_cell.length_c   1.000
_cell.angle_alpha   90.00
_cell.angle_beta   90.00
_cell.angle_gamma   90.00
#
_symmetry.space_group_name_H-M   'P 1'
#
loop_
_entity.id
_entity.type
_entity.pdbx_description
1 polymer ?
#
loop_
_entity_poly.entity_id
_entity_poly.type
_entity_poly.pdbx_seq_one_letter_code
_entity_poly.pdbx_strand_id
1 'polypeptide(L)'
;MAQDDICRICENFPESVLYVLCDCRIAYTTWKSIDNSLGLDNFFNKPLQVWLLENLSSQSTYQGISWPLLFSCIMNTLWFYRNKYIFEEDRTMPEGAVYLVALRLVRDYAAVQFEFIRIRRNVVSLCLNDTIDLHGTRTLIVAIKDKFSKFSN
;
A
#
# COMPACT_ATOMS: atom_id res chain seq x y z
N MET A 1 8.34 -8.72 -34.82
CA MET A 1 7.18 -7.85 -34.53
C MET A 1 7.54 -7.12 -33.24
N ALA A 2 7.95 -5.86 -33.33
CA ALA A 2 8.28 -5.07 -32.14
C ALA A 2 6.96 -4.83 -31.41
N GLN A 3 6.83 -5.44 -30.24
CA GLN A 3 5.67 -5.32 -29.39
C GLN A 3 5.58 -3.85 -28.97
N ASP A 4 4.43 -3.21 -29.19
CA ASP A 4 4.22 -1.79 -28.91
C ASP A 4 4.73 -1.46 -27.50
N ASP A 5 5.79 -0.66 -27.43
CA ASP A 5 6.35 -0.17 -26.16
C ASP A 5 5.39 0.84 -25.50
N ILE A 6 4.21 1.11 -26.07
CA ILE A 6 3.26 2.13 -25.60
C ILE A 6 2.41 1.58 -24.46
N CYS A 7 2.13 2.41 -23.46
CA CYS A 7 1.23 2.08 -22.37
C CYS A 7 -0.15 1.65 -22.89
N ARG A 8 -0.55 0.40 -22.63
CA ARG A 8 -1.80 -0.19 -23.14
C ARG A 8 -3.08 0.34 -22.48
N ILE A 9 -2.94 1.23 -21.52
CA ILE A 9 -4.05 1.84 -20.80
C ILE A 9 -4.45 3.16 -21.45
N CYS A 10 -3.48 4.04 -21.68
CA CYS A 10 -3.74 5.37 -22.22
C CYS A 10 -3.28 5.54 -23.67
N GLU A 11 -2.53 4.58 -24.22
CA GLU A 11 -2.08 4.51 -25.62
C GLU A 11 -1.27 5.73 -26.09
N ASN A 12 -0.58 6.42 -25.17
CA ASN A 12 0.04 7.73 -25.45
C ASN A 12 1.57 7.75 -25.43
N PHE A 13 2.21 7.06 -24.49
CA PHE A 13 3.67 7.14 -24.28
C PHE A 13 4.29 5.77 -24.04
N PRO A 14 5.61 5.63 -24.27
CA PRO A 14 6.35 4.44 -23.90
C PRO A 14 6.15 4.08 -22.43
N GLU A 15 5.88 2.81 -22.17
CA GLU A 15 5.60 2.31 -20.86
C GLU A 15 6.89 2.20 -20.06
N SER A 16 6.92 2.90 -18.93
CA SER A 16 7.93 2.74 -17.90
C SER A 16 7.23 2.60 -16.55
N VAL A 17 7.95 2.11 -15.54
CA VAL A 17 7.41 2.00 -14.18
C VAL A 17 6.94 3.36 -13.66
N LEU A 18 7.73 4.42 -13.89
CA LEU A 18 7.35 5.78 -13.50
C LEU A 18 6.09 6.23 -14.24
N TYR A 19 6.02 5.98 -15.55
CA TYR A 19 4.84 6.33 -16.33
C TYR A 19 3.59 5.62 -15.81
N VAL A 20 3.64 4.30 -15.61
CA VAL A 20 2.50 3.52 -15.11
C VAL A 20 2.01 3.99 -13.75
N LEU A 21 2.93 4.34 -12.84
CA LEU A 21 2.60 4.65 -11.45
C LEU A 21 2.35 6.14 -11.19
N CYS A 22 2.78 7.03 -12.08
CA CYS A 22 2.77 8.48 -11.86
C CYS A 22 2.17 9.25 -13.03
N ASP A 23 2.72 9.07 -14.24
CA ASP A 23 2.49 10.01 -15.37
C ASP A 23 1.37 9.58 -16.33
N CYS A 24 1.02 8.30 -16.35
CA CYS A 24 -0.09 7.77 -17.13
C CYS A 24 -1.37 8.53 -16.76
N ARG A 25 -2.23 8.79 -17.75
CA ARG A 25 -3.49 9.56 -17.54
C ARG A 25 -4.26 9.08 -16.31
N ILE A 26 -4.39 7.77 -16.14
CA ILE A 26 -5.10 7.16 -15.00
C ILE A 26 -4.34 7.34 -13.69
N ALA A 27 -3.02 7.20 -13.69
CA ALA A 27 -2.21 7.45 -12.51
C ALA A 27 -2.31 8.92 -12.09
N TYR A 28 -2.11 9.84 -13.04
CA TYR A 28 -2.20 11.27 -12.81
C TYR A 28 -3.55 11.70 -12.23
N THR A 29 -4.66 11.24 -12.82
CA THR A 29 -6.00 11.56 -12.30
C THR A 29 -6.26 10.92 -10.94
N THR A 30 -5.72 9.73 -10.68
CA THR A 30 -5.80 9.07 -9.36
C THR A 30 -5.09 9.90 -8.29
N TRP A 31 -3.86 10.36 -8.54
CA TRP A 31 -3.12 11.22 -7.61
C TRP A 31 -3.85 12.54 -7.37
N LYS A 32 -4.34 13.20 -8.43
CA LYS A 32 -5.08 14.47 -8.32
C LYS A 32 -6.42 14.33 -7.60
N SER A 33 -7.06 13.16 -7.68
CA SER A 33 -8.31 12.87 -6.95
C SER A 33 -8.09 12.76 -5.44
N ILE A 34 -6.86 12.52 -5.02
CA ILE A 34 -6.47 12.47 -3.60
C ILE A 34 -6.09 13.86 -3.14
N ASP A 35 -5.16 14.51 -3.84
CA ASP A 35 -4.76 15.86 -3.50
C ASP A 35 -4.47 16.68 -4.76
N ASN A 36 -5.31 17.68 -4.99
CA ASN A 36 -5.17 18.59 -6.11
C ASN A 36 -3.93 19.48 -5.99
N SER A 37 -3.35 19.64 -4.80
CA SER A 37 -2.15 20.45 -4.59
C SER A 37 -0.85 19.77 -5.06
N LEU A 38 -0.84 18.45 -5.29
CA LEU A 38 0.37 17.70 -5.71
C LEU A 38 1.01 18.24 -7.00
N GLY A 39 0.24 18.90 -7.86
CA GLY A 39 0.77 19.56 -9.06
C GLY A 39 1.65 20.79 -8.78
N LEU A 40 1.58 21.37 -7.59
CA LEU A 40 2.35 22.55 -7.20
C LEU A 40 3.74 22.19 -6.65
N ASP A 41 3.91 20.97 -6.12
CA ASP A 41 5.10 20.56 -5.38
C ASP A 41 6.11 19.71 -6.19
N ASN A 42 6.11 19.87 -7.52
CA ASN A 42 6.93 19.06 -8.43
C ASN A 42 6.72 17.54 -8.29
N PHE A 43 5.57 17.09 -7.76
CA PHE A 43 5.32 15.67 -7.51
C PHE A 43 5.51 14.80 -8.76
N PHE A 44 5.04 15.27 -9.91
CA PHE A 44 5.09 14.53 -11.19
C PHE A 44 6.40 14.73 -11.97
N ASN A 45 7.30 15.61 -11.51
CA ASN A 45 8.49 16.01 -12.26
C ASN A 45 9.77 15.52 -11.58
N LYS A 46 9.80 14.25 -11.16
CA LYS A 46 10.94 13.65 -10.44
C LYS A 46 11.36 12.32 -11.04
N PRO A 47 12.68 12.00 -11.07
CA PRO A 47 13.14 10.66 -11.42
C PRO A 47 12.58 9.62 -10.44
N LEU A 48 12.30 8.40 -10.93
CA LEU A 48 11.63 7.34 -10.18
C LEU A 48 12.24 7.10 -8.79
N GLN A 49 13.57 6.99 -8.69
CA GLN A 49 14.23 6.72 -7.41
C GLN A 49 14.05 7.86 -6.40
N VAL A 50 14.16 9.11 -6.86
CA VAL A 50 13.97 10.30 -6.02
C VAL A 50 12.52 10.39 -5.58
N TRP A 51 11.59 10.17 -6.51
CA TRP A 51 10.15 10.18 -6.25
C TRP A 51 9.74 9.13 -5.20
N LEU A 52 10.24 7.90 -5.31
CA LEU A 52 10.00 6.85 -4.32
C LEU A 52 10.59 7.20 -2.96
N LEU A 53 11.85 7.64 -2.92
CA LEU A 53 12.55 7.90 -1.67
C LEU A 53 11.87 9.01 -0.85
N GLU A 54 11.54 10.13 -1.49
CA GLU A 54 10.91 11.26 -0.81
C GLU A 54 9.52 10.90 -0.26
N ASN A 55 8.69 10.21 -1.06
CA ASN A 55 7.33 9.89 -0.65
C ASN A 55 7.28 8.78 0.40
N LEU A 56 8.11 7.74 0.28
CA LEU A 56 8.15 6.62 1.22
C LEU A 56 8.87 6.95 2.53
N SER A 57 9.78 7.93 2.52
CA SER A 57 10.51 8.37 3.72
C SER A 57 9.85 9.57 4.42
N SER A 58 8.76 10.10 3.86
CA SER A 58 8.05 11.24 4.45
C SER A 58 7.51 10.92 5.83
N GLN A 59 7.54 11.91 6.72
CA GLN A 59 6.87 11.84 8.03
C GLN A 59 5.52 12.57 8.01
N SER A 60 5.12 13.11 6.85
CA SER A 60 3.87 13.85 6.71
C SER A 60 2.65 12.94 6.83
N THR A 61 1.50 13.58 7.07
CA THR A 61 0.21 12.92 7.08
C THR A 61 -0.74 13.64 6.15
N TYR A 62 -1.66 12.89 5.55
CA TYR A 62 -2.77 13.40 4.77
C TYR A 62 -4.07 12.98 5.44
N GLN A 63 -4.87 13.96 5.89
CA GLN A 63 -6.12 13.71 6.64
C GLN A 63 -5.94 12.73 7.82
N GLY A 64 -4.83 12.84 8.54
CA GLY A 64 -4.49 11.97 9.68
C GLY A 64 -3.93 10.59 9.32
N ILE A 65 -3.79 10.27 8.02
CA ILE A 65 -3.20 9.03 7.52
C ILE A 65 -1.73 9.27 7.19
N SER A 66 -0.85 8.34 7.57
CA SER A 66 0.57 8.37 7.18
C SER A 66 0.73 8.48 5.66
N TRP A 67 1.44 9.50 5.18
CA TRP A 67 1.65 9.72 3.75
C TRP A 67 2.35 8.54 3.07
N PRO A 68 3.47 7.99 3.59
CA PRO A 68 4.10 6.80 3.01
C PRO A 68 3.16 5.61 2.82
N LEU A 69 2.26 5.39 3.79
CA LEU A 69 1.29 4.29 3.72
C LEU A 69 0.24 4.55 2.63
N LEU A 70 -0.31 5.77 2.58
CA LEU A 70 -1.25 6.20 1.55
C LEU A 70 -0.60 6.09 0.16
N PHE A 71 0.58 6.66 -0.01
CA PHE A 71 1.37 6.61 -1.23
C PHE A 71 1.61 5.18 -1.72
N SER A 72 2.04 4.28 -0.82
CA SER A 72 2.25 2.86 -1.12
C SER A 72 0.96 2.16 -1.56
N CYS A 73 -0.16 2.47 -0.89
CA CYS A 73 -1.46 1.89 -1.26
C CYS A 73 -1.90 2.34 -2.65
N ILE A 74 -1.69 3.62 -3.01
CA ILE A 74 -2.04 4.15 -4.34
C ILE A 74 -1.21 3.48 -5.43
N MET A 75 0.12 3.40 -5.24
CA MET A 75 0.99 2.70 -6.20
C MET A 75 0.58 1.24 -6.38
N ASN A 76 0.28 0.54 -5.29
CA ASN A 76 -0.17 -0.85 -5.35
C ASN A 76 -1.50 -0.98 -6.10
N THR A 77 -2.46 -0.10 -5.85
CA THR A 77 -3.76 -0.12 -6.55
C THR A 77 -3.63 0.23 -8.03
N LEU A 78 -2.76 1.18 -8.40
CA LEU A 78 -2.48 1.51 -9.80
C LEU A 78 -1.82 0.34 -10.53
N TRP A 79 -0.83 -0.30 -9.90
CA TRP A 79 -0.18 -1.49 -10.45
C TRP A 79 -1.16 -2.65 -10.63
N PHE A 80 -1.99 -2.90 -9.61
CA PHE A 80 -3.02 -3.92 -9.66
C PHE A 80 -4.05 -3.66 -10.77
N TYR A 81 -4.55 -2.43 -10.86
CA TYR A 81 -5.46 -2.01 -11.93
C TYR A 81 -4.85 -2.26 -13.31
N ARG A 82 -3.59 -1.85 -13.52
CA ARG A 82 -2.88 -2.06 -14.79
C ARG A 82 -2.79 -3.55 -15.14
N ASN A 83 -2.44 -4.39 -14.17
CA ASN A 83 -2.29 -5.82 -14.42
C ASN A 83 -3.64 -6.49 -14.73
N LYS A 84 -4.70 -6.13 -14.01
CA LYS A 84 -6.06 -6.57 -14.30
C LYS A 84 -6.49 -6.19 -15.72
N TYR A 85 -6.23 -4.94 -16.10
CA TYR A 85 -6.58 -4.43 -17.42
C TYR A 85 -5.85 -5.17 -18.55
N ILE A 86 -4.55 -5.44 -18.39
CA ILE A 86 -3.69 -5.98 -19.46
C ILE A 86 -3.72 -7.50 -19.53
N PHE A 87 -3.67 -8.19 -18.39
CA PHE A 87 -3.47 -9.64 -18.35
C PHE A 87 -4.76 -10.42 -18.13
N GLU A 88 -5.78 -9.79 -17.55
CA GLU A 88 -7.07 -10.43 -17.27
C GLU A 88 -8.21 -9.86 -18.11
N GLU A 89 -7.94 -8.82 -18.91
CA GLU A 89 -8.93 -8.06 -19.67
C GLU A 89 -10.11 -7.54 -18.81
N ASP A 90 -9.87 -7.43 -17.50
CA ASP A 90 -10.85 -7.02 -16.51
C ASP A 90 -10.95 -5.49 -16.49
N ARG A 91 -12.04 -4.98 -17.07
CA ARG A 91 -12.36 -3.55 -17.16
C ARG A 91 -13.52 -3.16 -16.23
N THR A 92 -13.80 -4.00 -15.23
CA THR A 92 -14.95 -3.78 -14.32
C THR A 92 -14.73 -2.59 -13.39
N MET A 93 -13.48 -2.30 -13.01
CA MET A 93 -13.16 -1.13 -12.18
C MET A 93 -13.15 0.15 -13.02
N PRO A 94 -14.02 1.14 -12.72
CA PRO A 94 -13.98 2.43 -13.39
C PRO A 94 -12.66 3.16 -13.11
N GLU A 95 -12.11 3.89 -14.09
CA GLU A 95 -10.85 4.64 -13.93
C GLU A 95 -10.90 5.60 -12.73
N GLY A 96 -12.04 6.26 -12.52
CA GLY A 96 -12.26 7.17 -11.39
C GLY A 96 -12.44 6.47 -10.04
N ALA A 97 -12.49 5.14 -9.96
CA ALA A 97 -12.65 4.41 -8.70
C ALA A 97 -11.32 3.95 -8.09
N VAL A 98 -10.21 4.03 -8.84
CA VAL A 98 -8.88 3.57 -8.41
C VAL A 98 -8.48 4.23 -7.08
N TYR A 99 -8.66 5.55 -6.94
CA TYR A 99 -8.29 6.26 -5.72
C TYR A 99 -9.18 5.86 -4.52
N LEU A 100 -10.46 5.54 -4.74
CA LEU A 100 -11.37 5.10 -3.67
C LEU A 100 -10.95 3.75 -3.11
N VAL A 101 -10.51 2.83 -3.98
CA VAL A 101 -9.97 1.53 -3.57
C VAL A 101 -8.67 1.71 -2.77
N ALA A 102 -7.77 2.61 -3.21
CA ALA A 102 -6.56 2.92 -2.48
C ALA A 102 -6.87 3.52 -1.08
N LEU A 103 -7.84 4.44 -0.99
CA LEU A 103 -8.29 5.03 0.27
C LEU A 103 -8.92 3.99 1.22
N ARG A 104 -9.63 3.01 0.68
CA ARG A 104 -10.15 1.89 1.47
C ARG A 104 -9.02 1.02 1.99
N LEU A 105 -8.08 0.65 1.11
CA LEU A 105 -6.95 -0.21 1.45
C LEU A 105 -6.10 0.39 2.57
N VAL A 106 -5.80 1.69 2.52
CA VAL A 106 -5.03 2.34 3.59
C VAL A 106 -5.78 2.37 4.92
N ARG A 107 -7.10 2.54 4.91
CA ARG A 107 -7.92 2.49 6.14
C ARG A 107 -7.91 1.09 6.74
N ASP A 108 -8.03 0.06 5.92
CA ASP A 108 -7.97 -1.33 6.36
C ASP A 108 -6.60 -1.64 6.97
N TYR A 109 -5.50 -1.22 6.33
CA TYR A 109 -4.15 -1.36 6.91
C TYR A 109 -3.98 -0.58 8.20
N ALA A 110 -4.46 0.67 8.27
CA ALA A 110 -4.37 1.49 9.48
C ALA A 110 -5.14 0.86 10.65
N ALA A 111 -6.33 0.31 10.39
CA ALA A 111 -7.12 -0.41 11.39
C ALA A 111 -6.39 -1.65 11.90
N VAL A 112 -5.81 -2.47 11.01
CA VAL A 112 -5.03 -3.65 11.40
C VAL A 112 -3.80 -3.27 12.21
N GLN A 113 -3.08 -2.21 11.84
CA GLN A 113 -1.93 -1.71 12.59
C GLN A 113 -2.33 -1.23 13.99
N PHE A 114 -3.44 -0.50 14.11
CA PHE A 114 -3.97 -0.05 15.39
C PHE A 114 -4.34 -1.24 16.29
N GLU A 115 -5.04 -2.23 15.74
CA GLU A 115 -5.39 -3.46 16.46
C GLU A 115 -4.16 -4.24 16.91
N PHE A 116 -3.15 -4.35 16.06
CA PHE A 116 -1.88 -4.99 16.41
C PHE A 116 -1.17 -4.27 17.57
N ILE A 117 -1.10 -2.93 17.53
CA ILE A 117 -0.51 -2.12 18.61
C ILE A 117 -1.30 -2.30 19.91
N ARG A 118 -2.64 -2.30 19.82
CA ARG A 118 -3.54 -2.52 20.97
C ARG A 118 -3.30 -3.89 21.61
N ILE A 119 -3.27 -4.95 20.80
CA ILE A 119 -2.98 -6.32 21.26
C ILE A 119 -1.60 -6.37 21.92
N ARG A 120 -0.57 -5.78 21.29
CA ARG A 120 0.78 -5.76 21.84
C ARG A 120 0.84 -5.04 23.19
N ARG A 121 0.16 -3.90 23.35
CA ARG A 121 0.06 -3.20 24.63
C ARG A 121 -0.65 -4.04 25.69
N ASN A 122 -1.75 -4.70 25.33
CA ASN A 122 -2.49 -5.56 26.25
C ASN A 122 -1.65 -6.77 26.70
N VAL A 123 -0.92 -7.41 25.78
CA VAL A 123 0.01 -8.50 26.11
C VAL A 123 1.09 -8.02 27.07
N VAL A 124 1.72 -6.87 26.79
CA VAL A 124 2.73 -6.28 27.68
C VAL A 124 2.13 -5.95 29.05
N SER A 125 0.94 -5.35 29.09
CA SER A 125 0.25 -5.04 30.36
C SER A 125 -0.09 -6.29 31.16
N LEU A 126 -0.53 -7.37 30.51
CA LEU A 126 -0.79 -8.66 31.16
C LEU A 126 0.50 -9.26 31.71
N CYS A 127 1.61 -9.20 30.95
CA CYS A 127 2.91 -9.65 31.42
C CYS A 127 3.49 -8.81 32.58
N LEU A 128 3.06 -7.55 32.74
CA LEU A 128 3.54 -6.66 33.79
C LEU A 128 2.64 -6.66 35.05
N ASN A 129 1.33 -6.86 34.90
CA ASN A 129 0.37 -6.74 36.00
C ASN A 129 0.10 -8.05 36.74
N ASP A 130 0.31 -9.20 36.10
CA ASP A 130 0.20 -10.49 36.76
C ASP A 130 1.59 -11.10 36.93
N THR A 131 1.86 -11.65 38.10
CA THR A 131 2.83 -12.74 38.34
C THR A 131 2.46 -13.96 37.47
N ILE A 132 2.56 -13.81 36.15
CA ILE A 132 2.49 -14.92 35.20
C ILE A 132 3.89 -15.50 35.21
N ASP A 133 4.02 -16.67 35.83
CA ASP A 133 5.23 -17.48 35.77
C ASP A 133 5.73 -17.50 34.32
N LEU A 134 6.91 -16.92 34.10
CA LEU A 134 7.59 -16.79 32.82
C LEU A 134 7.70 -18.16 32.11
N HIS A 135 7.63 -19.24 32.88
CA HIS A 135 7.62 -20.62 32.41
C HIS A 135 6.31 -20.99 31.70
N GLY A 136 5.15 -20.57 32.21
CA GLY A 136 3.84 -20.84 31.62
C GLY A 136 3.64 -20.12 30.28
N THR A 137 4.07 -18.87 30.18
CA THR A 137 4.01 -18.09 28.92
C THR A 137 4.99 -18.61 27.87
N ARG A 138 6.21 -19.00 28.25
CA ARG A 138 7.14 -19.69 27.33
C ARG A 138 6.54 -21.00 26.80
N THR A 139 5.91 -21.79 27.67
CA THR A 139 5.29 -23.06 27.29
C THR A 139 4.11 -22.85 26.32
N LEU A 140 3.28 -21.82 26.57
CA LEU A 140 2.18 -21.44 25.67
C LEU A 140 2.69 -20.95 24.31
N ILE A 141 3.73 -20.11 24.27
CA ILE A 141 4.31 -19.62 23.02
C ILE A 141 4.93 -20.77 22.21
N VAL A 142 5.62 -21.71 22.87
CA VAL A 142 6.17 -22.92 22.23
C VAL A 142 5.04 -23.81 21.71
N ALA A 143 4.00 -24.07 22.51
CA ALA A 143 2.86 -24.88 22.10
C ALA A 143 2.10 -24.26 20.90
N ILE A 144 1.96 -22.93 20.88
CA ILE A 144 1.36 -22.20 19.76
C ILE A 144 2.24 -22.35 18.51
N LYS A 145 3.56 -22.09 18.60
CA LYS A 145 4.49 -22.28 17.49
C LYS A 145 4.47 -23.71 16.93
N ASP A 146 4.46 -24.70 17.82
CA ASP A 146 4.49 -26.12 17.46
C ASP A 146 3.17 -26.60 16.83
N LYS A 147 2.07 -25.93 17.16
CA LYS A 147 0.77 -26.16 16.52
C LYS A 147 0.72 -25.52 15.14
N PHE A 148 1.27 -24.32 14.97
CA PHE A 148 1.31 -23.62 13.67
C PHE A 148 2.32 -24.22 12.67
N SER A 149 3.44 -24.75 13.13
CA SER A 149 4.39 -25.48 12.27
C SER A 149 3.77 -26.74 11.65
N LYS A 150 2.86 -27.40 12.37
CA LYS A 150 2.11 -28.57 11.89
C LYS A 150 1.05 -28.25 10.82
N PHE A 151 0.66 -26.98 10.67
CA PHE A 151 -0.25 -26.52 9.61
C PHE A 151 0.49 -26.02 8.36
N SER A 152 1.82 -26.04 8.35
CA SER A 152 2.66 -25.56 7.24
C SER A 152 3.26 -26.68 6.38
N ASN A 153 2.70 -27.90 6.45
CA ASN A 153 3.02 -29.02 5.56
C ASN A 153 1.80 -29.39 4.73
#